data_AF-A0A939XN58-F1
#
_entry.id   AF-A0A939XN58-F1
#
_cell.length_a   1.000
_cell.length_b   1.000
_cell.length_c   1.000
_cell.angle_alpha   90.00
_cell.angle_beta   90.00
_cell.angle_gamma   90.00
#
_symmetry.space_group_name_H-M   'P 1'
#
loop_
_entity.id
_entity.type
_entity.pdbx_description
1 polymer ?
#
loop_
_entity_poly.entity_id
_entity_poly.type
_entity_poly.pdbx_seq_one_letter_code
_entity_poly.pdbx_strand_id
1 'polypeptide(L)'
;MPFELFVALRYLHARRKQAFITVISVMSVLGVALGVAALVIVLGVYNGFSTDIRDKILSANAHILVSGPFSSQAEGEGSAGRLDAALSQIRGVKGVTGATPFLYAEGMISSSYGV
;
A
#
# COMPACT_ATOMS: atom_id res chain seq x y z
N MET A 1 -20.40 -29.49 -23.05
CA MET A 1 -21.21 -28.25 -23.18
C MET A 1 -22.63 -28.62 -22.81
N PRO A 2 -23.25 -27.99 -21.79
CA PRO A 2 -24.68 -28.17 -21.56
C PRO A 2 -25.46 -27.75 -22.81
N PHE A 3 -26.47 -28.53 -23.18
CA PHE A 3 -27.25 -28.33 -24.40
C PHE A 3 -27.85 -26.92 -24.47
N GLU A 4 -28.28 -26.40 -23.31
CA GLU A 4 -28.82 -25.05 -23.13
C GLU A 4 -27.85 -23.95 -23.60
N LEU A 5 -26.57 -24.08 -23.26
CA LEU A 5 -25.54 -23.10 -23.59
C LEU A 5 -25.19 -23.12 -25.08
N PHE A 6 -25.19 -24.32 -25.68
CA PHE A 6 -25.01 -24.48 -27.13
C PHE A 6 -26.16 -23.83 -27.92
N VAL A 7 -27.40 -24.01 -27.46
CA VAL A 7 -28.58 -23.37 -28.06
C VAL A 7 -28.53 -21.86 -27.88
N ALA A 8 -28.19 -21.37 -26.69
CA ALA A 8 -28.09 -19.94 -26.40
C ALA A 8 -27.01 -19.24 -27.23
N LEU A 9 -25.79 -19.78 -27.32
CA LEU A 9 -24.71 -19.20 -28.14
C LEU A 9 -25.08 -19.20 -29.62
N ARG A 10 -25.70 -20.28 -30.11
CA ARG A 10 -26.15 -20.37 -31.51
C ARG A 10 -27.20 -19.30 -31.82
N TYR A 11 -28.12 -19.03 -30.90
CA TYR A 11 -29.11 -17.97 -31.06
C TYR A 11 -28.51 -16.55 -30.94
N LEU A 12 -27.46 -16.37 -30.13
CA LEU A 12 -26.74 -15.11 -30.00
C LEU A 12 -25.91 -14.78 -31.25
N HIS A 13 -25.27 -15.79 -31.85
CA HIS A 13 -24.40 -15.65 -33.01
C HIS A 13 -25.13 -15.81 -34.36
N ALA A 14 -26.36 -16.30 -34.37
CA ALA A 14 -27.13 -16.48 -35.60
C ALA A 14 -27.46 -15.13 -36.25
N ARG A 15 -26.89 -14.89 -37.44
CA ARG A 15 -27.27 -13.78 -38.32
C ARG A 15 -28.73 -13.95 -38.74
N ARG A 16 -29.66 -13.28 -38.05
CA ARG A 16 -31.06 -13.21 -38.49
C ARG A 16 -31.13 -12.47 -39.82
N LYS A 17 -32.13 -12.79 -40.65
CA LYS A 17 -32.48 -12.01 -41.85
C LYS A 17 -32.79 -10.53 -41.55
N GLN A 18 -33.01 -10.19 -40.28
CA GLN A 18 -33.27 -8.85 -39.75
C GLN A 18 -32.00 -8.32 -39.08
N ALA A 19 -31.19 -7.53 -39.80
CA ALA A 19 -29.95 -6.95 -39.28
C ALA A 19 -30.15 -6.12 -37.99
N PHE A 20 -31.33 -5.48 -37.86
CA PHE A 20 -31.68 -4.61 -36.74
C PHE A 20 -31.61 -5.31 -35.36
N ILE A 21 -32.08 -6.56 -35.28
CA ILE A 21 -32.07 -7.34 -34.02
C ILE A 21 -30.65 -7.70 -33.59
N THR A 22 -29.77 -7.96 -34.57
CA THR A 22 -28.36 -8.29 -34.30
C THR A 22 -27.62 -7.09 -33.74
N VAL A 23 -27.90 -5.88 -34.25
CA VAL A 23 -27.28 -4.63 -33.76
C VAL A 23 -27.64 -4.35 -32.30
N ILE A 24 -28.92 -4.44 -31.93
CA ILE A 24 -29.38 -4.19 -30.55
C ILE A 24 -28.77 -5.21 -29.58
N SER A 25 -28.70 -6.48 -29.98
CA SER A 25 -28.13 -7.54 -29.14
C SER A 25 -26.64 -7.29 -28.86
N VAL A 26 -25.88 -6.89 -29.88
CA VAL A 26 -24.45 -6.56 -29.74
C VAL A 26 -24.26 -5.31 -28.87
N MET A 27 -25.05 -4.25 -29.09
CA MET A 27 -24.99 -3.04 -28.26
C MET A 27 -25.31 -3.33 -26.78
N SER A 28 -26.29 -4.19 -26.50
CA SER A 28 -26.64 -4.56 -25.12
C SER A 28 -25.50 -5.30 -24.41
N VAL A 29 -24.89 -6.28 -25.10
CA VAL A 29 -23.75 -7.03 -24.54
C VAL A 29 -22.55 -6.11 -24.32
N LEU A 30 -22.25 -5.23 -25.27
CA LEU A 30 -21.16 -4.25 -25.13
C LEU A 30 -21.41 -3.27 -23.99
N GLY A 31 -22.63 -2.77 -23.83
CA GLY A 31 -22.98 -1.85 -22.74
C GLY A 31 -22.75 -2.46 -21.36
N VAL A 32 -23.22 -3.69 -21.14
CA VAL A 32 -23.00 -4.41 -19.88
C VAL A 32 -21.52 -4.70 -19.67
N ALA A 33 -20.80 -5.17 -20.71
CA ALA A 33 -19.38 -5.46 -20.62
C ALA A 33 -18.57 -4.21 -20.23
N LEU A 34 -18.83 -3.07 -20.87
CA LEU A 34 -18.17 -1.80 -20.57
C LEU A 34 -18.51 -1.30 -19.16
N GLY A 35 -19.78 -1.40 -18.74
CA GLY A 35 -20.21 -0.98 -17.41
C GLY A 35 -19.55 -1.79 -16.29
N VAL A 36 -19.54 -3.12 -16.43
CA VAL A 36 -18.89 -4.01 -15.45
C VAL A 36 -17.37 -3.81 -15.47
N ALA A 37 -16.76 -3.66 -16.65
CA ALA A 37 -15.32 -3.40 -16.76
C ALA A 37 -14.93 -2.10 -16.04
N ALA A 38 -15.68 -1.02 -16.25
CA ALA A 38 -15.44 0.26 -15.57
C ALA A 38 -15.52 0.10 -14.05
N LEU A 39 -16.55 -0.59 -13.53
CA LEU A 39 -16.71 -0.83 -12.09
C LEU A 39 -15.52 -1.61 -11.50
N VAL A 40 -15.10 -2.68 -12.17
CA VAL A 40 -13.97 -3.52 -11.73
C VAL A 40 -12.67 -2.72 -11.73
N ILE A 41 -12.40 -1.94 -12.79
CA ILE A 41 -11.19 -1.12 -12.88
C ILE A 41 -11.15 -0.10 -11.75
N VAL A 42 -12.24 0.63 -11.53
CA VAL A 42 -12.34 1.64 -10.48
C VAL A 42 -12.08 1.02 -9.10
N LEU A 43 -12.71 -0.12 -8.81
CA LEU A 43 -12.52 -0.81 -7.55
C LEU A 43 -11.07 -1.30 -7.38
N GLY A 44 -10.46 -1.80 -8.45
CA GLY A 44 -9.06 -2.21 -8.46
C GLY A 44 -8.11 -1.05 -8.15
N VAL A 45 -8.32 0.12 -8.78
CA VAL A 45 -7.52 1.33 -8.54
C VAL A 45 -7.67 1.80 -7.08
N TYR A 46 -8.90 1.90 -6.57
CA TYR A 46 -9.13 2.32 -5.19
C TYR A 46 -8.49 1.38 -4.17
N ASN A 47 -8.59 0.06 -4.37
CA ASN A 47 -8.01 -0.92 -3.46
C ASN A 47 -6.48 -0.84 -3.43
N GLY A 48 -5.83 -0.72 -4.60
CA GLY A 48 -4.38 -0.54 -4.67
C GLY A 48 -3.93 0.78 -4.03
N PHE A 49 -4.59 1.87 -4.40
CA PHE A 49 -4.25 3.20 -3.90
C PHE A 49 -4.42 3.35 -2.38
N SER A 50 -5.48 2.76 -1.81
CA SER A 50 -5.71 2.79 -0.36
C SER A 50 -4.58 2.09 0.40
N THR A 51 -4.05 1.00 -0.14
CA THR A 51 -2.91 0.28 0.45
C THR A 51 -1.64 1.11 0.37
N ASP A 52 -1.34 1.66 -0.80
CA ASP A 52 -0.13 2.46 -1.01
C ASP A 52 -0.10 3.73 -0.16
N ILE A 53 -1.23 4.43 -0.03
CA ILE A 53 -1.32 5.60 0.85
C ILE A 53 -1.13 5.19 2.31
N ARG A 54 -1.81 4.13 2.74
CA ARG A 54 -1.71 3.64 4.11
C ARG A 54 -0.26 3.29 4.45
N ASP A 55 0.41 2.58 3.56
CA ASP A 55 1.80 2.16 3.76
C ASP A 55 2.73 3.37 3.75
N LYS A 56 2.57 4.33 2.84
CA LYS A 56 3.40 5.55 2.84
C LYS A 56 3.25 6.40 4.09
N ILE A 57 2.03 6.51 4.63
CA ILE A 57 1.78 7.26 5.88
C ILE A 57 2.41 6.53 7.07
N LEU A 58 2.24 5.20 7.17
CA LEU A 58 2.69 4.41 8.32
C LEU A 58 4.19 4.07 8.28
N SER A 59 4.79 3.99 7.09
CA SER A 59 6.17 3.53 6.91
C SER A 59 7.22 4.59 7.26
N ALA A 60 6.84 5.85 7.44
CA ALA A 60 7.77 6.94 7.72
C ALA A 60 8.09 7.14 9.21
N ASN A 61 7.43 6.41 10.13
CA ASN A 61 7.56 6.67 11.57
C ASN A 61 7.84 5.40 12.38
N ALA A 62 8.71 5.54 13.38
CA ALA A 62 8.86 4.53 14.41
C ALA A 62 7.53 4.40 15.16
N HIS A 63 7.03 3.16 15.30
CA HIS A 63 5.76 2.92 15.98
C HIS A 63 5.82 3.27 17.48
N ILE A 64 7.01 3.24 18.08
CA ILE A 64 7.26 3.58 19.47
C ILE A 64 8.57 4.37 19.54
N LEU A 65 8.54 5.54 20.19
CA LEU A 65 9.74 6.30 20.54
C LEU A 65 9.97 6.15 22.05
N VAL A 66 11.16 5.67 22.42
CA VAL A 66 11.60 5.59 23.82
C VAL A 66 12.59 6.72 24.04
N SER A 67 12.17 7.75 24.78
CA SER A 67 13.06 8.83 25.24
C SER A 67 13.40 8.62 26.71
N GLY A 68 14.64 8.90 27.07
CA GLY A 68 15.15 8.77 28.43
C GLY A 68 16.51 9.45 28.56
N PRO A 69 17.05 9.60 29.79
CA PRO A 69 18.36 10.19 30.03
C PRO A 69 19.50 9.20 29.65
N PHE A 70 19.45 8.68 28.43
CA PHE A 70 20.53 7.92 27.79
C PHE A 70 21.66 8.87 27.35
N SER A 71 21.30 10.12 27.06
CA SER A 71 22.16 11.21 26.64
C SER A 71 21.93 12.46 27.50
N SER A 72 22.27 12.42 28.77
CA SER A 72 22.52 13.66 29.49
C SER A 72 23.58 13.49 30.58
N GLN A 73 24.65 14.27 30.41
CA GLN A 73 25.46 14.83 31.50
C GLN A 73 26.43 13.91 32.26
N ALA A 74 26.84 12.79 31.69
CA ALA A 74 28.02 12.07 32.18
C ALA A 74 29.08 12.03 31.09
N GLU A 75 30.06 12.92 31.17
CA GLU A 75 31.32 12.89 30.41
C GLU A 75 32.20 11.68 30.80
N GLY A 76 31.59 10.48 30.84
CA GLY A 76 32.23 9.26 31.30
C GLY A 76 31.88 8.08 30.41
N GLU A 77 32.85 7.20 30.24
CA GLU A 77 32.89 5.98 29.40
C GLU A 77 31.69 5.02 29.57
N GLY A 78 30.78 5.27 30.51
CA GLY A 78 29.58 4.47 30.81
C GLY A 78 28.30 4.85 30.06
N SER A 79 28.29 5.84 29.16
CA SER A 79 27.07 6.18 28.40
C SER A 79 26.79 5.21 27.24
N ALA A 80 27.83 4.67 26.60
CA ALA A 80 27.68 3.65 25.56
C ALA A 80 27.12 2.33 26.12
N GLY A 81 27.64 1.86 27.25
CA GLY A 81 27.19 0.61 27.87
C GLY A 81 25.72 0.63 28.33
N ARG A 82 25.20 1.79 28.75
CA ARG A 82 23.78 1.94 29.12
C ARG A 82 22.86 1.89 27.90
N LEU A 83 23.30 2.45 26.77
CA LEU A 83 22.55 2.38 25.51
C LEU A 83 22.46 0.93 25.01
N ASP A 84 23.58 0.20 25.02
CA ASP A 84 23.64 -1.20 24.59
C ASP A 84 22.79 -2.11 25.50
N ALA A 85 22.80 -1.87 26.81
CA ALA A 85 21.95 -2.59 27.76
C ALA A 85 20.46 -2.33 27.52
N ALA A 86 20.07 -1.06 27.29
CA ALA A 86 18.68 -0.69 26.99
C ALA A 86 18.20 -1.27 25.65
N LEU A 87 19.03 -1.23 24.61
CA LEU A 87 18.73 -1.84 23.31
C LEU A 87 18.52 -3.35 23.42
N SER A 88 19.33 -4.03 24.23
CA SER A 88 19.21 -5.47 24.46
C SER A 88 17.91 -5.83 25.19
N GLN A 89 17.52 -5.04 26.19
CA GLN A 89 16.24 -5.21 26.89
C GLN A 89 15.04 -4.97 25.95
N ILE A 90 15.08 -3.92 25.14
CA ILE A 90 13.99 -3.57 24.21
C ILE A 90 13.85 -4.65 23.12
N ARG A 91 14.95 -5.14 22.55
CA ARG A 91 14.92 -6.24 21.56
C ARG A 91 14.42 -7.57 22.15
N GLY A 92 14.54 -7.75 23.47
CA GLY A 92 14.03 -8.93 24.17
C GLY A 92 12.50 -8.94 24.36
N VAL A 93 11.82 -7.81 24.15
CA VAL A 93 10.36 -7.72 24.31
C VAL A 93 9.66 -8.37 23.12
N LYS A 94 8.72 -9.28 23.42
CA LYS A 94 7.91 -9.96 22.40
C LYS A 94 7.08 -8.94 21.61
N GLY A 95 7.30 -8.87 20.29
CA GLY A 95 6.62 -7.94 19.39
C GLY A 95 7.52 -6.82 18.85
N VAL A 96 8.76 -6.70 19.31
CA VAL A 96 9.74 -5.75 18.75
C VAL A 96 10.43 -6.36 17.53
N THR A 97 10.11 -5.84 16.34
CA THR A 97 10.72 -6.30 15.07
C THR A 97 12.11 -5.70 14.83
N GLY A 98 12.37 -4.51 15.39
CA GLY A 98 13.65 -3.81 15.26
C GLY A 98 13.73 -2.64 16.23
N ALA A 99 14.94 -2.35 16.72
CA ALA A 99 15.22 -1.22 17.58
C ALA A 99 16.55 -0.58 17.16
N THR A 100 16.49 0.72 16.88
CA THR A 100 17.62 1.53 16.41
C THR A 100 17.71 2.79 17.28
N PRO A 101 18.87 3.10 17.87
CA PRO A 101 19.06 4.34 18.61
C PRO A 101 19.07 5.53 17.64
N PHE A 102 18.52 6.68 18.05
CA PHE A 102 18.60 7.93 17.30
C PHE A 102 19.04 9.07 18.22
N LEU A 103 19.70 10.07 17.63
CA LEU A 103 20.09 11.31 18.31
C LEU A 103 19.38 12.47 17.63
N TYR A 104 18.67 13.29 18.42
CA TYR A 104 18.08 14.53 17.94
C TYR A 104 18.98 15.69 18.39
N ALA A 105 19.67 16.31 17.45
CA ALA A 105 20.57 17.43 17.69
C ALA A 105 20.29 18.54 16.67
N GLU A 106 20.30 19.79 17.12
CA GLU A 106 20.21 20.95 16.24
C GLU A 106 21.61 21.25 15.68
N GLY A 107 21.70 21.38 14.35
CA GLY A 107 22.95 21.67 13.66
C GLY A 107 22.72 22.68 12.54
N MET A 108 23.68 23.58 12.34
CA MET A 108 23.66 24.52 11.23
C MET A 108 24.47 23.94 10.07
N ILE A 109 23.83 23.74 8.93
CA ILE A 109 24.52 23.36 7.69
C ILE A 109 24.80 24.65 6.92
N SER A 110 26.07 24.94 6.67
CA SER A 110 26.50 26.08 5.85
C SER A 110 27.20 25.57 4.60
N SER A 111 26.88 26.18 3.46
CA SER A 111 27.49 25.90 2.16
C SER A 111 28.27 27.14 1.70
N SER A 112 29.45 26.91 1.11
CA SER A 112 30.29 28.00 0.59
C SER A 112 29.67 28.77 -0.58
N TYR A 113 28.55 28.30 -1.14
CA TYR A 113 27.82 28.93 -2.25
C TYR A 113 26.51 29.62 -1.83
N GLY A 114 26.22 29.75 -0.54
CA GLY A 114 24.90 30.18 -0.06
C GLY A 114 23.88 29.04 -0.12
N VAL A 115 22.78 29.19 0.61
CA VAL A 115 21.67 28.21 0.67
C VAL A 115 21.10 27.87 -0.70
#